data_AF-A0A536XFX8-F1
#
_entry.id   AF-A0A536XFX8-F1
#
_cell.length_a   1.000
_cell.length_b   1.000
_cell.length_c   1.000
_cell.angle_alpha   90.00
_cell.angle_beta   90.00
_cell.angle_gamma   90.00
#
_symmetry.space_group_name_H-M   'P 1'
#
loop_
_entity.id
_entity.type
_entity.pdbx_description
1 polymer ?
#
loop_
_entity_poly.entity_id
_entity_poly.type
_entity_poly.pdbx_seq_one_letter_code
_entity_poly.pdbx_strand_id
1 'polypeptide(L)'
;MSYVRNCQSDLFISYAHFDDEPMFDGQRGWIEVFHKALEVRLRQLLGEEPDVWRDPALGGNEYFEDSLKKRLLNTALLLSVVTPRYLKSEWCLREVEEF
;
A
#
# COMPACT_ATOMS: atom_id res chain seq x y z
N MET A 1 -10.74 -0.24 12.28
CA MET A 1 -11.80 -0.81 11.42
C MET A 1 -11.92 0.12 10.23
N SER A 2 -12.10 -0.41 9.02
CA SER A 2 -12.29 0.40 7.80
C SER A 2 -13.40 1.43 7.98
N TYR A 3 -13.17 2.66 7.51
CA TYR A 3 -14.15 3.73 7.39
C TYR A 3 -15.20 3.42 6.31
N VAL A 4 -14.77 2.88 5.17
CA VAL A 4 -15.64 2.40 4.08
C VAL A 4 -16.31 1.10 4.52
N ARG A 5 -17.64 1.07 4.43
CA ARG A 5 -18.45 -0.08 4.84
C ARG A 5 -18.22 -1.27 3.90
N ASN A 6 -18.32 -2.48 4.45
CA ASN A 6 -18.14 -3.76 3.74
C ASN A 6 -16.73 -4.00 3.19
N CYS A 7 -15.74 -3.22 3.64
CA CYS A 7 -14.33 -3.44 3.35
C CYS A 7 -13.58 -3.75 4.66
N GLN A 8 -12.52 -4.53 4.55
CA GLN A 8 -11.61 -4.81 5.67
C GLN A 8 -10.65 -3.62 5.88
N SER A 9 -10.23 -2.98 4.78
CA SER A 9 -9.31 -1.84 4.78
C SER A 9 -9.80 -0.74 3.83
N ASP A 10 -9.44 0.50 4.12
CA ASP A 10 -9.88 1.67 3.34
C ASP A 10 -9.05 1.87 2.08
N LEU A 11 -7.72 1.77 2.21
CA LEU A 11 -6.82 2.12 1.12
C LEU A 11 -5.57 1.25 1.15
N PHE A 12 -5.21 0.71 -0.01
CA PHE A 12 -3.96 0.01 -0.25
C PHE A 12 -3.07 0.86 -1.17
N ILE A 13 -1.84 1.12 -0.75
CA ILE A 13 -0.83 1.79 -1.57
C ILE A 13 0.02 0.72 -2.26
N SER A 14 -0.16 0.57 -3.57
CA SER A 14 0.67 -0.29 -4.40
C SER A 14 1.84 0.52 -4.96
N TYR A 15 3.06 0.04 -4.73
CA TYR A 15 4.31 0.71 -5.12
C TYR A 15 5.40 -0.34 -5.36
N ALA A 16 6.43 0.02 -6.14
CA ALA A 16 7.60 -0.85 -6.21
C ALA A 16 8.53 -0.57 -5.02
N HIS A 17 9.01 -1.61 -4.33
CA HIS A 17 9.83 -1.43 -3.12
C HIS A 17 11.09 -0.57 -3.32
N PHE A 18 11.69 -0.62 -4.52
CA PHE A 18 12.85 0.23 -4.84
C PHE A 18 12.52 1.73 -4.79
N ASP A 19 11.25 2.09 -5.02
CA ASP A 19 10.83 3.49 -4.93
C ASP A 19 10.84 3.97 -3.47
N ASP A 20 10.78 3.09 -2.47
CA ASP A 20 10.85 3.46 -1.05
C ASP A 20 12.27 3.36 -0.46
N GLU A 21 13.30 3.27 -1.28
CA GLU A 21 14.68 3.29 -0.78
C GLU A 21 15.03 4.70 -0.24
N PRO A 22 15.52 4.82 1.01
CA PRO A 22 15.92 6.11 1.55
C PRO A 22 17.21 6.62 0.90
N MET A 23 17.30 7.93 0.70
CA MET A 23 18.48 8.56 0.08
C MET A 23 19.71 8.55 1.01
N PHE A 24 19.49 8.54 2.32
CA PHE A 24 20.54 8.54 3.34
C PHE A 24 20.18 7.59 4.47
N ASP A 25 21.20 7.01 5.09
CA ASP A 25 21.04 6.13 6.25
C ASP A 25 20.26 6.83 7.38
N GLY A 26 19.32 6.09 7.98
CA GLY A 26 18.47 6.59 9.06
C GLY A 26 17.31 7.48 8.60
N GLN A 27 17.15 7.73 7.30
CA GLN A 27 15.95 8.36 6.75
C GLN A 27 14.91 7.32 6.33
N ARG A 28 13.67 7.80 6.19
CA ARG A 28 12.57 7.01 5.62
C ARG A 28 12.53 7.23 4.12
N GLY A 29 12.13 6.19 3.39
CA GLY A 29 11.79 6.33 1.98
C GLY A 29 10.57 7.25 1.79
N TRP A 30 10.42 7.76 0.58
CA TRP A 30 9.37 8.75 0.32
C TRP A 30 7.98 8.12 0.33
N ILE A 31 7.82 6.82 0.03
CA ILE A 31 6.53 6.12 0.11
C ILE A 31 6.12 5.99 1.56
N GLU A 32 7.05 5.71 2.47
CA GLU A 32 6.77 5.68 3.91
C GLU A 32 6.30 7.05 4.42
N VAL A 33 7.00 8.11 4.02
CA VAL A 33 6.62 9.48 4.35
C VAL A 33 5.25 9.84 3.76
N PHE A 34 5.02 9.47 2.50
CA PHE A 34 3.76 9.70 1.81
C PHE A 34 2.59 8.96 2.47
N HIS A 35 2.75 7.67 2.79
CA HIS A 35 1.76 6.88 3.53
C HIS A 35 1.41 7.62 4.82
N LYS A 36 2.41 8.02 5.62
CA LYS A 36 2.12 8.70 6.88
C LYS A 36 1.38 10.03 6.68
N ALA A 37 1.80 10.82 5.71
CA ALA A 37 1.14 12.09 5.40
C ALA A 37 -0.30 11.89 4.93
N LEU A 38 -0.55 10.87 4.10
CA LEU A 38 -1.87 10.51 3.60
C LEU A 38 -2.80 10.07 4.73
N GLU A 39 -2.34 9.15 5.59
CA GLU A 39 -3.10 8.66 6.75
C GLU A 39 -3.51 9.83 7.67
N VAL A 40 -2.56 10.74 7.99
CA VAL A 40 -2.83 11.95 8.77
C VAL A 40 -3.87 12.83 8.08
N ARG A 41 -3.74 13.03 6.77
CA ARG A 41 -4.65 13.89 6.02
C ARG A 41 -6.06 13.31 5.94
N LEU A 42 -6.19 12.01 5.69
CA LEU A 42 -7.45 11.30 5.68
C LEU A 42 -8.12 11.37 7.05
N ARG A 43 -7.37 11.13 8.14
CA ARG A 43 -7.89 11.26 9.51
C ARG A 43 -8.49 12.65 9.79
N GLN A 44 -7.79 13.71 9.37
CA GLN A 44 -8.30 15.09 9.51
C GLN A 44 -9.59 15.35 8.72
N LEU A 45 -9.73 14.75 7.54
CA LEU A 45 -10.88 14.94 6.66
C LEU A 45 -12.09 14.10 7.10
N LEU A 46 -11.85 12.87 7.55
CA LEU A 46 -12.89 11.91 7.92
C LEU A 46 -13.35 12.11 9.37
N GLY A 47 -12.51 12.66 10.24
CA GLY A 47 -12.75 12.74 11.68
C GLY A 47 -12.58 11.42 12.42
N GLU A 48 -12.12 10.37 11.73
CA GLU A 48 -11.91 9.01 12.23
C GLU A 48 -10.60 8.45 11.71
N GLU A 49 -10.12 7.35 12.29
CA GLU A 49 -8.88 6.69 11.88
C GLU A 49 -9.12 5.80 10.64
N PRO A 50 -8.56 6.12 9.46
CA PRO A 50 -8.64 5.26 8.29
C PRO A 50 -7.70 4.05 8.41
N ASP A 51 -8.08 2.91 7.84
CA ASP A 51 -7.20 1.75 7.68
C ASP A 51 -6.46 1.81 6.34
N VAL A 52 -5.31 2.48 6.35
CA VAL A 52 -4.39 2.57 5.21
C VAL A 52 -3.26 1.55 5.39
N TRP A 53 -2.95 0.81 4.33
CA TRP A 53 -1.88 -0.15 4.35
C TRP A 53 -1.10 -0.20 3.03
N ARG A 54 0.09 -0.80 3.10
CA ARG A 54 1.01 -1.02 1.98
C ARG A 54 1.77 -2.30 2.25
N ASP A 55 2.30 -2.95 1.22
CA ASP A 55 3.05 -4.19 1.43
C ASP A 55 4.38 -3.89 2.15
N PRO A 56 4.64 -4.46 3.35
CA PRO A 56 5.98 -4.45 3.92
C PRO A 56 6.89 -5.28 3.03
N ALA A 57 8.06 -4.78 2.65
CA ALA A 57 8.99 -5.50 1.78
C ALA A 57 9.28 -6.92 2.32
N LEU A 58 8.61 -7.92 1.75
CA LEU A 58 8.71 -9.30 2.22
C LEU A 58 9.79 -10.03 1.44
N GLY A 59 10.89 -10.28 2.12
CA GLY A 59 11.78 -11.39 1.78
C GLY A 59 11.05 -12.71 2.05
N GLY A 60 10.35 -13.22 1.03
CA GLY A 60 9.95 -14.63 0.91
C GLY A 60 8.68 -15.05 1.66
N ASN A 61 7.64 -15.43 0.91
CA ASN A 61 6.97 -16.75 0.95
C ASN A 61 5.63 -16.68 0.19
N GLU A 62 5.36 -17.69 -0.64
CA GLU A 62 4.08 -17.93 -1.33
C GLU A 62 2.87 -17.92 -0.36
N TYR A 63 3.07 -18.28 0.92
CA TYR A 63 2.04 -18.22 1.95
C TYR A 63 1.57 -16.79 2.31
N PHE A 64 2.43 -15.79 2.14
CA PHE A 64 2.06 -14.39 2.38
C PHE A 64 1.18 -13.87 1.25
N GLU A 65 1.42 -14.32 0.02
CA GLU A 65 0.67 -13.92 -1.19
C GLU A 65 -0.84 -14.13 -1.02
N ASP A 66 -1.27 -15.31 -0.53
CA ASP A 66 -2.69 -15.63 -0.37
C ASP A 66 -3.41 -14.73 0.66
N SER A 67 -2.72 -14.40 1.75
CA SER A 67 -3.28 -13.52 2.80
C SER A 67 -3.32 -12.06 2.36
N LEU A 68 -2.28 -11.62 1.64
CA LEU A 68 -2.17 -10.29 1.08
C LEU A 68 -3.22 -10.06 0.00
N LYS A 69 -3.40 -11.04 -0.88
CA LYS A 69 -4.43 -11.05 -1.93
C LYS A 69 -5.84 -11.00 -1.35
N LYS A 70 -6.12 -11.78 -0.30
CA LYS A 70 -7.42 -11.69 0.39
C LYS A 70 -7.65 -10.30 0.97
N ARG A 71 -6.64 -9.68 1.58
CA ARG A 71 -6.77 -8.31 2.11
C ARG A 71 -6.94 -7.29 0.98
N LEU A 72 -6.20 -7.44 -0.13
CA LEU A 72 -6.32 -6.62 -1.34
C LEU A 72 -7.75 -6.62 -1.88
N LEU A 73 -8.33 -7.80 -2.08
CA LEU A 73 -9.71 -7.96 -2.57
C LEU A 73 -10.78 -7.43 -1.59
N ASN A 74 -10.43 -7.23 -0.32
CA ASN A 74 -11.30 -6.63 0.68
C ASN A 74 -10.94 -5.17 1.00
N THR A 75 -10.12 -4.52 0.18
CA THR A 75 -9.76 -3.10 0.33
C THR A 75 -10.66 -2.23 -0.55
N ALA A 76 -11.11 -1.09 -0.02
CA ALA A 76 -12.02 -0.22 -0.76
C ALA A 76 -11.34 0.51 -1.94
N LEU A 77 -10.09 0.93 -1.78
CA LEU A 77 -9.36 1.72 -2.78
C LEU A 77 -7.93 1.20 -2.99
N LEU A 78 -7.56 1.06 -4.26
CA LEU A 78 -6.18 0.85 -4.70
C LEU A 78 -5.58 2.19 -5.14
N LEU A 79 -4.45 2.58 -4.54
CA LEU A 79 -3.67 3.74 -4.93
C LEU A 79 -2.31 3.28 -5.47
N SER A 80 -2.17 3.25 -6.80
CA SER A 80 -0.93 2.85 -7.46
C SER A 80 0.03 4.02 -7.66
N VAL A 81 1.26 3.87 -7.17
CA VAL A 81 2.39 4.76 -7.43
C VAL A 81 3.13 4.26 -8.67
N VAL A 82 2.81 4.83 -9.82
CA VAL A 82 3.35 4.36 -11.10
C VAL A 82 4.70 5.01 -11.39
N THR A 83 5.75 4.19 -11.39
CA THR A 83 7.13 4.54 -11.76
C THR A 83 7.65 3.62 -12.88
N PRO A 84 8.77 3.94 -13.54
CA PRO A 84 9.40 2.99 -14.47
C PRO A 84 9.77 1.65 -13.83
N ARG A 85 10.01 1.62 -12.51
CA ARG A 85 10.25 0.37 -11.78
C ARG A 85 8.95 -0.38 -11.53
N TYR A 86 7.87 0.31 -11.21
CA TYR A 86 6.52 -0.27 -11.06
C TYR A 86 6.12 -1.09 -12.29
N LEU A 87 6.31 -0.53 -13.49
CA LEU A 87 6.02 -1.21 -14.76
C LEU A 87 6.90 -2.43 -15.06
N LYS A 88 8.00 -2.61 -14.32
CA LYS A 88 8.91 -3.76 -14.43
C LYS A 88 8.73 -4.77 -13.30
N SER A 89 7.74 -4.54 -12.42
CA SER A 89 7.44 -5.40 -11.29
C SER A 89 6.23 -6.27 -11.62
N GLU A 90 6.46 -7.55 -11.94
CA GLU A 90 5.40 -8.54 -12.17
C GLU A 90 4.41 -8.63 -10.99
N TRP A 91 4.87 -8.33 -9.78
CA TRP A 91 4.02 -8.29 -8.59
C TRP A 91 3.05 -7.11 -8.64
N CYS A 92 3.57 -5.90 -8.86
CA CYS A 92 2.75 -4.68 -8.92
C CYS A 92 1.73 -4.74 -10.06
N LEU A 93 2.11 -5.32 -11.21
CA LEU A 93 1.21 -5.51 -12.34
C LEU A 93 0.08 -6.49 -11.98
N ARG A 94 0.41 -7.61 -11.32
CA ARG A 94 -0.60 -8.57 -10.84
C ARG A 94 -1.57 -7.95 -9.84
N GLU A 95 -1.10 -7.13 -8.89
CA GLU A 95 -2.00 -6.44 -7.93
C GLU A 95 -3.04 -5.56 -8.63
N VAL A 96 -2.66 -4.87 -9.71
CA VAL A 96 -3.58 -4.04 -10.51
C VAL A 96 -4.56 -4.88 -11.31
N GLU A 97 -4.13 -6.03 -11.84
CA GLU A 97 -5.00 -6.96 -12.57
C GLU A 97 -6.00 -7.69 -11.66
N GLU A 98 -5.63 -7.91 -10.40
CA GLU A 98 -6.43 -8.67 -9.44
C GLU A 98 -7.45 -7.84 -8.66
N PHE A 99 -7.28 -6.51 -8.58
CA PHE A 99 -8.18 -5.59 -7.88
C PHE A 99 -9.42 -5.23 -8.72
#